data_AF-A0A924H0I8-F1
#
_entry.id   AF-A0A924H0I8-F1
#
_cell.length_a   1.000
_cell.length_b   1.000
_cell.length_c   1.000
_cell.angle_alpha   90.00
_cell.angle_beta   90.00
_cell.angle_gamma   90.00
#
_symmetry.space_group_name_H-M   'P 1'
#
loop_
_entity.id
_entity.type
_entity.pdbx_description
1 polymer ?
#
loop_
_entity_poly.entity_id
_entity_poly.type
_entity_poly.pdbx_seq_one_letter_code
_entity_poly.pdbx_strand_id
1 'polypeptide(L)' 'ALATKPVLHGDNGATLKATTVLAMLNWLGVKPSYSRPRVSDDNAYAEALFRTATYRPEFPAKGFETLDGARALAAGFVH' A
#
# COMPACT_ATOMS: atom_id res chain seq x y z
N ALA A 1 -4.64 22.33 9.59
CA ALA A 1 -3.81 21.12 9.79
C ALA A 1 -4.57 20.14 10.66
N LEU A 2 -4.44 18.81 10.46
CA LEU A 2 -5.08 17.82 11.35
C LEU A 2 -4.61 18.03 12.79
N ALA A 3 -5.53 17.97 13.75
CA ALA A 3 -5.22 18.11 15.18
C ALA A 3 -4.35 16.94 15.70
N THR A 4 -4.47 15.78 15.08
CA THR A 4 -3.64 14.60 15.33
C THR A 4 -3.00 14.13 14.03
N LYS A 5 -1.68 13.95 14.03
CA LYS A 5 -0.95 13.46 12.86
C LYS A 5 -1.09 11.94 12.74
N PRO A 6 -1.29 11.38 11.53
CA PRO A 6 -1.36 9.94 11.35
C PRO A 6 0.01 9.28 11.54
N VAL A 7 -0.02 7.96 11.71
CA VAL A 7 1.15 7.09 11.59
C VAL A 7 1.12 6.48 10.19
N LEU A 8 2.22 6.58 9.45
CA LEU A 8 2.38 5.90 8.17
C LEU A 8 2.96 4.51 8.42
N HIS A 9 2.14 3.47 8.34
CA HIS A 9 2.59 2.09 8.37
C HIS A 9 2.87 1.59 6.96
N GLY A 10 3.95 0.84 6.78
CA GLY A 10 4.20 0.12 5.54
C GLY A 10 5.27 -0.95 5.69
N ASP A 11 5.61 -1.58 4.58
CA ASP A 11 6.51 -2.72 4.60
C ASP A 11 7.91 -2.36 5.12
N ASN A 12 8.62 -3.36 5.63
CA ASN A 12 9.99 -3.22 6.12
C ASN A 12 11.04 -3.07 5.00
N GLY A 13 10.61 -2.66 3.80
CA GLY A 13 11.44 -2.54 2.61
C GLY A 13 12.34 -1.30 2.62
N ALA A 14 13.41 -1.36 1.83
CA ALA A 14 14.41 -0.29 1.76
C ALA A 14 13.82 1.06 1.30
N THR A 15 12.82 1.04 0.42
CA THR A 15 12.21 2.26 -0.15
C THR A 15 11.55 3.14 0.92
N LEU A 16 10.76 2.56 1.83
CA LEU A 16 10.08 3.32 2.89
C LEU A 16 11.03 3.83 3.97
N LYS A 17 12.25 3.27 4.03
CA LYS A 17 13.33 3.69 4.93
C LYS A 17 14.37 4.58 4.26
N ALA A 18 14.18 4.91 2.98
CA ALA A 18 15.12 5.77 2.25
C ALA A 18 15.17 7.15 2.91
N THR A 19 16.37 7.75 2.93
CA THR A 19 16.63 9.03 3.61
C THR A 19 15.65 10.13 3.21
N THR A 20 15.38 10.25 1.91
CA THR A 20 14.45 11.28 1.39
C THR A 20 13.02 11.08 1.89
N VAL A 21 12.55 9.83 2.00
CA VAL A 21 11.22 9.51 2.53
C VAL A 21 11.15 9.87 4.02
N LEU A 22 12.14 9.44 4.80
CA LEU A 22 12.21 9.75 6.23
C LEU A 22 12.29 11.26 6.51
N ALA A 23 13.06 11.99 5.71
CA ALA A 23 13.16 13.45 5.81
C ALA A 23 11.81 14.13 5.54
N MET A 24 11.07 13.66 4.51
CA MET A 24 9.73 14.18 4.20
C MET A 24 8.71 13.88 5.32
N LEU A 25 8.72 12.67 5.87
CA LEU A 25 7.84 12.30 6.98
C LEU A 25 8.14 13.14 8.23
N ASN A 26 9.42 13.38 8.52
CA ASN A 26 9.85 14.26 9.60
C ASN A 26 9.35 15.69 9.39
N TRP A 27 9.54 16.25 8.19
CA TRP A 27 9.06 17.60 7.84
C TRP A 27 7.53 17.73 7.97
N LEU A 28 6.78 16.68 7.62
CA LEU A 28 5.33 16.63 7.77
C LEU A 28 4.85 16.36 9.21
N GLY A 29 5.75 15.97 10.12
CA GLY A 29 5.42 15.54 11.48
C GLY A 29 4.66 14.20 11.52
N VAL A 30 4.84 13.35 10.52
CA VAL A 30 4.19 12.02 10.39
C VAL A 30 5.16 10.96 10.90
N LYS A 31 4.69 10.08 11.79
CA LYS A 31 5.53 9.00 12.34
C LYS A 31 5.51 7.79 11.41
N PRO A 32 6.66 7.22 11.04
CA PRO A 32 6.70 5.95 10.33
C PRO A 32 6.50 4.76 11.28
N SER A 33 5.94 3.67 10.76
CA SER A 33 5.81 2.35 11.38
C SER A 33 6.09 1.29 10.31
N TYR A 34 6.68 0.15 10.69
CA TYR A 34 7.08 -0.87 9.74
C TYR A 34 6.64 -2.27 10.16
N SER A 35 6.38 -3.13 9.19
CA SER A 35 6.23 -4.58 9.40
C SER A 35 7.45 -5.17 10.10
N ARG A 36 7.24 -6.20 10.92
CA ARG A 36 8.29 -6.94 11.63
C ARG A 36 9.26 -7.60 10.64
N PRO A 37 10.56 -7.69 10.98
CA PRO A 37 11.53 -8.35 10.12
C PRO A 37 11.13 -9.80 9.85
N ARG A 38 11.15 -10.19 8.56
CA ARG A 38 10.85 -11.55 8.09
C ARG A 38 9.40 -12.03 8.38
N VAL A 39 8.46 -11.10 8.50
CA VAL A 39 7.02 -11.39 8.59
C VAL A 39 6.35 -10.80 7.35
N SER A 40 5.92 -11.66 6.43
CA SER A 40 5.35 -11.25 5.14
C SER A 40 3.87 -10.88 5.21
N ASP A 41 3.21 -11.21 6.32
CA ASP A 41 1.77 -11.03 6.56
C ASP A 41 1.45 -10.03 7.69
N ASP A 42 2.35 -9.06 7.89
CA ASP A 42 2.28 -8.10 8.99
C ASP A 42 1.52 -6.81 8.66
N ASN A 43 0.85 -6.74 7.50
CA ASN A 43 0.06 -5.60 7.04
C ASN A 43 -1.37 -6.04 6.67
N ALA A 44 -2.11 -6.54 7.66
CA ALA A 44 -3.42 -7.16 7.49
C ALA A 44 -4.41 -6.29 6.69
N TYR A 45 -4.38 -4.97 6.83
CA TYR A 45 -5.28 -4.07 6.08
C TYR A 45 -4.97 -4.08 4.58
N ALA A 46 -3.72 -3.84 4.19
CA ALA A 46 -3.34 -3.81 2.78
C ALA A 46 -3.43 -5.21 2.15
N GLU A 47 -3.02 -6.25 2.88
CA GLU A 47 -3.05 -7.63 2.40
C GLU A 47 -4.47 -8.16 2.19
N ALA A 48 -5.39 -7.86 3.11
CA ALA A 48 -6.80 -8.20 2.94
C ALA A 48 -7.37 -7.52 1.69
N LEU A 49 -7.07 -6.23 1.49
CA LEU A 49 -7.51 -5.48 0.31
C LEU A 49 -7.00 -6.12 -0.99
N PHE A 50 -5.69 -6.41 -1.08
CA PHE A 50 -5.11 -7.03 -2.28
C PHE A 50 -5.61 -8.45 -2.51
N ARG A 51 -5.80 -9.24 -1.44
CA ARG A 51 -6.40 -10.58 -1.55
C ARG A 51 -7.83 -10.49 -2.09
N THR A 52 -8.66 -9.60 -1.57
CA THR A 52 -10.01 -9.38 -2.08
C THR A 52 -10.01 -8.92 -3.53
N ALA A 53 -9.09 -8.03 -3.92
CA ALA A 53 -9.00 -7.56 -5.30
C ALA A 53 -8.63 -8.68 -6.30
N THR A 54 -7.69 -9.56 -5.92
CA THR A 54 -7.09 -10.56 -6.81
C THR A 54 -7.83 -11.89 -6.87
N TYR A 55 -8.61 -12.25 -5.85
CA TYR A 55 -9.36 -13.52 -5.79
C TYR A 55 -10.77 -13.42 -6.38
N ARG A 56 -11.15 -12.24 -6.86
CA ARG A 56 -12.46 -11.99 -7.45
C ARG A 56 -12.55 -12.54 -8.88
N PRO A 57 -13.71 -13.07 -9.31
CA PRO A 57 -13.88 -13.60 -10.67
C PRO A 57 -13.56 -12.60 -11.78
N GLU A 58 -13.73 -11.30 -11.50
CA GLU A 58 -13.46 -10.23 -12.46
C GLU A 58 -11.96 -9.96 -12.66
N PHE A 59 -11.09 -10.45 -11.76
CA PHE A 59 -9.64 -10.29 -11.90
C PHE A 59 -9.10 -11.24 -12.99
N PRO A 60 -8.41 -10.74 -14.02
CA PRO A 60 -8.06 -11.56 -15.17
C PRO A 60 -6.92 -12.53 -14.85
N ALA A 61 -7.20 -13.83 -14.94
CA ALA A 61 -6.22 -14.90 -14.69
C ALA A 61 -4.99 -14.87 -15.63
N LYS A 62 -5.15 -14.32 -16.85
CA LYS A 62 -4.06 -14.16 -17.83
C LYS A 62 -3.35 -12.81 -17.75
N GLY A 63 -3.72 -11.97 -16.78
CA GLY A 63 -3.27 -10.58 -16.69
C GLY A 63 -4.04 -9.64 -17.62
N PHE A 64 -3.57 -8.39 -17.70
CA PHE A 64 -4.21 -7.32 -18.46
C PHE A 64 -3.50 -7.10 -19.80
N GLU A 65 -4.27 -6.91 -20.88
CA GLU A 65 -3.72 -6.60 -22.22
C GLU A 65 -3.12 -5.19 -22.29
N THR A 66 -3.71 -4.25 -21.53
CA THR A 66 -3.27 -2.85 -21.50
C THR A 66 -3.22 -2.33 -20.07
N LEU A 67 -2.36 -1.33 -19.87
CA LEU A 67 -2.28 -0.56 -18.63
C LEU A 67 -3.62 0.09 -18.27
N ASP A 68 -4.36 0.58 -19.26
CA ASP A 68 -5.64 1.25 -19.04
C ASP A 68 -6.73 0.27 -18.59
N GLY A 69 -6.71 -0.98 -19.09
CA GLY A 69 -7.58 -2.03 -18.59
C GLY A 69 -7.33 -2.34 -17.10
N ALA A 70 -6.06 -2.40 -16.69
CA ALA A 70 -5.70 -2.58 -15.28
C ALA A 70 -6.17 -1.43 -14.39
N ARG A 71 -6.01 -0.18 -14.86
CA ARG A 71 -6.47 1.02 -14.16
C ARG A 71 -7.99 1.07 -14.03
N ALA A 72 -8.73 0.71 -15.09
CA ALA A 72 -10.19 0.69 -15.08
C ALA A 72 -10.72 -0.31 -14.05
N LEU A 73 -10.14 -1.51 -13.98
CA LEU A 73 -10.52 -2.51 -12.97
C LEU A 73 -10.22 -2.00 -11.54
N ALA A 74 -9.04 -1.43 -11.30
CA ALA A 74 -8.68 -0.89 -10.00
C ALA A 74 -9.61 0.26 -9.56
N ALA A 75 -9.96 1.16 -10.48
CA ALA A 75 -10.89 2.27 -10.22
C ALA A 75 -12.32 1.78 -9.97
N GLY A 76 -12.76 0.70 -10.62
CA GLY A 76 -14.06 0.08 -10.34
C GLY A 76 -14.11 -0.73 -9.04
N PHE A 77 -12.94 -1.15 -8.53
CA PHE A 77 -12.83 -1.88 -7.28
C PHE A 77 -12.88 -0.97 -6.04
N VAL A 78 -12.26 0.21 -6.12
CA VAL A 78 -12.19 1.19 -5.03
C VAL A 78 -13.28 2.24 -5.22
N HIS A 79 -14.22 2.34 -4.27
CA HIS A 79 -15.29 3.34 -4.27
C HIS A 79 -14.98 4.53 -3.37
#